data_AF-A0A9P7VL34-F1
#
_entry.id   AF-A0A9P7VL34-F1
#
_cell.length_a   1.000
_cell.length_b   1.000
_cell.length_c   1.000
_cell.angle_alpha   90.00
_cell.angle_beta   90.00
_cell.angle_gamma   90.00
#
_symmetry.space_group_name_H-M   'P 1'
#
loop_
_entity.id
_entity.type
_entity.pdbx_description
1 polymer ?
#
loop_
_entity_poly.entity_id
_entity_poly.type
_entity_poly.pdbx_seq_one_letter_code
_entity_poly.pdbx_strand_id
1 'polypeptide(L)' 'MSNAWRSVFSFNKYSEIAARALRASLKEDQRVLAEKRGLTSLKYQKWENGQGGQQVLLNPEPETK' A
#
# COMPACT_ATOMS: atom_id res chain seq x y z
N MET A 1 -19.36 -19.47 6.20
CA MET A 1 -18.66 -18.44 6.99
C MET A 1 -17.94 -17.49 6.04
N SER A 2 -18.44 -16.27 5.88
CA SER A 2 -17.77 -15.22 5.10
C SER A 2 -16.87 -14.42 6.04
N ASN A 3 -15.60 -14.20 5.66
CA ASN A 3 -14.69 -13.37 6.46
C ASN A 3 -15.14 -11.91 6.41
N ALA A 4 -15.15 -11.23 7.57
CA ALA A 4 -15.70 -9.88 7.72
C ALA A 4 -15.11 -8.81 6.78
N TRP A 5 -13.87 -8.98 6.32
CA TRP A 5 -13.21 -8.03 5.42
C TRP A 5 -13.67 -8.11 3.95
N ARG A 6 -14.25 -9.25 3.52
CA ARG A 6 -14.57 -9.50 2.10
C ARG A 6 -15.60 -8.53 1.52
N SER A 7 -16.44 -7.92 2.35
CA SER A 7 -17.42 -6.92 1.93
C SER A 7 -16.84 -5.50 1.79
N VAL A 8 -15.65 -5.24 2.33
CA VAL A 8 -15.07 -3.89 2.41
C VAL A 8 -13.92 -3.72 1.43
N PHE A 9 -13.06 -4.73 1.29
CA PHE A 9 -11.89 -4.64 0.42
C PHE A 9 -11.44 -5.99 -0.14
N SER A 10 -10.61 -5.94 -1.18
CA SER A 10 -10.03 -7.11 -1.83
C SER A 10 -8.98 -7.79 -0.97
N PHE A 11 -8.68 -9.05 -1.29
CA PHE A 11 -7.68 -9.84 -0.56
C PHE A 11 -6.29 -9.19 -0.54
N ASN A 12 -5.90 -8.49 -1.61
CA ASN A 12 -4.62 -7.78 -1.66
C ASN A 12 -4.53 -6.68 -0.60
N LYS A 13 -5.64 -5.95 -0.35
CA LYS A 13 -5.66 -4.92 0.68
C LYS A 13 -5.64 -5.53 2.08
N TYR A 14 -6.36 -6.64 2.27
CA TYR A 14 -6.33 -7.40 3.52
C TYR A 14 -4.91 -7.83 3.88
N SER A 15 -4.22 -8.49 2.94
CA SER A 15 -2.88 -9.02 3.18
C SER A 15 -1.85 -7.91 3.40
N GLU A 16 -1.97 -6.77 2.71
CA GLU A 16 -1.15 -5.58 2.93
C GLU A 16 -1.27 -5.06 4.37
N ILE A 17 -2.51 -4.92 4.88
CA ILE A 17 -2.78 -4.44 6.24
C ILE A 17 -2.22 -5.41 7.28
N ALA A 18 -2.49 -6.71 7.13
CA ALA A 18 -1.98 -7.74 8.03
C ALA A 18 -0.44 -7.76 8.05
N ALA A 19 0.19 -7.64 6.88
CA ALA A 19 1.64 -7.58 6.77
C ALA A 19 2.22 -6.32 7.44
N ARG A 20 1.54 -5.16 7.36
CA ARG A 20 1.95 -3.95 8.09
C ARG A 20 1.95 -4.17 9.60
N ALA A 21 0.85 -4.71 10.14
CA ALA A 21 0.73 -5.01 11.57
C ALA A 21 1.83 -5.99 12.04
N LEU A 22 2.10 -7.03 11.23
CA LEU A 22 3.14 -8.00 11.54
C LEU A 22 4.54 -7.36 11.59
N ARG A 23 4.89 -6.49 10.64
CA ARG A 23 6.18 -5.78 10.66
C ARG A 23 6.35 -4.92 11.90
N ALA A 24 5.29 -4.21 12.30
CA ALA A 24 5.30 -3.37 13.50
C ALA A 24 5.51 -4.18 14.79
N SER A 25 5.14 -5.47 14.80
CA SER A 25 5.35 -6.36 15.94
C SER A 25 6.74 -6.98 16.06
N LEU A 26 7.64 -6.77 15.09
CA LEU A 26 9.01 -7.31 15.12
C LEU A 26 9.92 -6.49 16.03
N LYS A 27 11.01 -7.13 16.50
CA LYS A 27 12.12 -6.45 17.19
C LYS A 27 12.79 -5.44 16.27
N GLU A 28 13.37 -4.38 16.84
CA GLU A 28 13.94 -3.24 16.11
C GLU A 28 14.84 -3.65 14.93
N ASP A 29 15.82 -4.52 15.18
CA ASP A 29 16.80 -4.95 14.18
C ASP A 29 16.15 -5.54 12.92
N GLN A 30 15.09 -6.32 13.12
CA GLN A 30 14.35 -6.96 12.03
C GLN A 30 13.28 -6.04 11.45
N ARG A 31 12.69 -5.16 12.28
CA ARG A 31 11.67 -4.20 11.88
C ARG A 31 12.22 -3.23 10.84
N VAL A 32 13.41 -2.65 11.06
CA VAL A 32 14.02 -1.68 10.13
C VAL A 32 14.20 -2.29 8.73
N LEU A 33 14.63 -3.54 8.63
CA LEU A 33 14.77 -4.24 7.35
C LEU A 33 13.41 -4.57 6.73
N ALA A 34 12.41 -4.93 7.55
CA ALA A 34 11.09 -5.31 7.09
C ALA A 34 10.25 -4.11 6.62
N GLU A 35 10.37 -2.95 7.28
CA GLU A 35 9.64 -1.72 6.97
C GLU A 35 9.99 -1.14 5.60
N LYS A 36 11.26 -1.27 5.17
CA LYS A 36 11.68 -0.86 3.82
C LYS A 36 10.84 -1.52 2.71
N ARG A 37 10.33 -2.74 2.94
CA ARG A 37 9.47 -3.46 1.98
C ARG A 37 8.04 -2.92 1.90
N GLY A 38 7.61 -2.12 2.89
CA GLY A 38 6.29 -1.50 2.92
C GLY A 38 6.21 -0.17 2.16
N LEU A 39 7.36 0.36 1.72
CA LEU A 39 7.41 1.61 0.97
C LEU A 39 6.99 1.35 -0.49
N THR A 40 6.07 2.18 -1.00
CA THR A 40 5.62 2.11 -2.39
C THR A 40 5.55 3.53 -2.94
N SER A 41 6.43 3.81 -3.91
CA SER A 41 6.48 5.06 -4.68
C SER A 41 6.00 4.76 -6.10
N LEU A 42 4.69 4.56 -6.26
CA LEU A 42 4.09 4.27 -7.57
C LEU A 42 3.32 5.49 -8.07
N LYS A 43 3.53 5.81 -9.35
CA LYS A 43 2.74 6.78 -10.10
C LYS A 43 2.01 6.04 -11.21
N TYR A 44 0.70 6.23 -11.30
CA TYR A 44 -0.10 5.58 -12.34
C TYR A 44 -0.88 6.62 -13.16
N GLN A 45 -1.21 6.26 -14.38
CA GLN A 45 -2.02 7.07 -15.28
C GLN A 45 -3.08 6.18 -15.89
N LYS A 46 -4.34 6.60 -15.82
CA LYS A 46 -5.42 5.91 -16.52
C LYS A 46 -5.42 6.37 -17.98
N TRP A 47 -5.37 5.43 -18.91
CA TRP A 47 -5.46 5.69 -20.35
C TRP A 47 -6.84 5.29 -20.84
N GLU A 48 -7.50 6.18 -21.57
CA GLU A 48 -8.81 5.92 -22.19
C GLU A 48 -8.80 6.47 -23.61
N ASN A 49 -9.33 5.69 -24.57
CA ASN A 49 -9.39 6.08 -25.99
C ASN A 49 -8.04 6.54 -26.59
N GLY A 50 -6.94 5.96 -26.13
CA GLY A 50 -5.58 6.32 -26.60
C GLY A 50 -5.03 7.62 -26.04
N GLN A 51 -5.76 8.31 -25.15
CA GLN A 51 -5.29 9.51 -24.47
C GLN A 51 -4.92 9.19 -23.01
N GLY A 52 -3.74 9.63 -22.59
CA GLY A 52 -3.31 9.49 -21.21
C GLY A 52 -3.97 10.53 -20.31
N GLY A 53 -4.63 10.09 -19.24
CA GLY A 53 -5.27 10.96 -18.25
C GLY A 53 -4.31 11.61 -17.26
N GLN A 54 -4.82 12.07 -16.11
CA GLN A 54 -3.96 12.65 -15.06
C GLN A 54 -3.04 11.58 -14.46
N GLN A 55 -1.79 11.95 -14.22
CA GLN A 55 -0.86 11.11 -13.47
C GLN A 55 -1.11 11.27 -11.97
N VAL A 56 -1.39 10.18 -11.29
CA VAL A 56 -1.69 10.13 -9.86
C VAL A 56 -0.57 9.43 -9.12
N LEU A 57 -0.05 10.07 -8.08
CA LEU A 57 0.86 9.45 -7.12
C LEU A 57 0.02 8.62 -6.13
N LEU A 58 0.34 7.34 -5.99
CA LEU A 58 -0.42 6.41 -5.14
C LEU A 58 -0.31 6.76 -3.65
N ASN A 59 0.89 7.17 -3.22
CA ASN A 59 1.14 7.72 -1.89
C ASN A 59 1.70 9.14 -2.06
N PRO A 60 1.05 10.18 -1.52
CA PRO A 60 1.64 11.52 -1.50
C PRO A 60 2.89 11.53 -0.63
N GLU A 61 3.92 12.26 -1.05
CA GLU A 61 5.10 12.49 -0.20
C GLU A 61 4.67 13.24 1.06
N PRO A 62 5.25 12.92 2.23
CA PRO A 62 4.97 13.70 3.43
C PRO A 62 5.41 15.14 3.18
N GLU A 63 4.50 16.11 3.31
CA GLU A 63 4.82 17.52 3.15
C GLU A 63 5.93 17.90 4.13
N THR A 64 7.13 18.12 3.62
CA THR A 64 8.24 18.72 4.36
C THR A 64 7.89 20.19 4.59
N LYS A 65 7.42 20.49 5.81
CA LYS A 65 7.44 21.85 6.35
C LYS A 65 8.79 22.16 6.97
#